data_AF-A0A6V8D8G8-F1
#
_entry.id   AF-A0A6V8D8G8-F1
#
_cell.length_a   1.000
_cell.length_b   1.000
_cell.length_c   1.000
_cell.angle_alpha   90.00
_cell.angle_beta   90.00
_cell.angle_gamma   90.00
#
_symmetry.space_group_name_H-M   'P 1'
#
loop_
_entity.id
_entity.type
_entity.pdbx_description
1 polymer ?
#
loop_
_entity_poly.entity_id
_entity_poly.type
_entity_poly.pdbx_seq_one_letter_code
_entity_poly.pdbx_strand_id
1 'polypeptide(L)'
;MSGHGNDVANSIWLRAIMMAGLILTIGVAGFAVLGVGIADQKHHTWEDEHHHYDDAKEEWQEAVAAGTISGEDHDTELYIAKEEAHNDEVAAHLSYLTYRVAGMTMLFLTVGYASFIGLGGFLNASKPKGDDHHDDHG
;
A
#
# COMPACT_ATOMS: atom_id res chain seq x y z
N MET A 1 -44.77 0.92 28.54
CA MET A 1 -44.40 -0.36 27.90
C MET A 1 -43.05 -0.19 27.24
N SER A 2 -42.11 -1.09 27.58
CA SER A 2 -40.92 -1.52 26.83
C SER A 2 -40.02 -0.46 26.17
N GLY A 3 -38.90 -0.15 26.84
CA GLY A 3 -37.67 0.39 26.24
C GLY A 3 -36.95 -0.60 25.31
N HIS A 4 -37.66 -1.18 24.36
CA HIS A 4 -37.16 -2.27 23.49
C HIS A 4 -36.68 -1.76 22.11
N GLY A 5 -36.80 -0.46 21.81
CA GLY A 5 -36.33 0.14 20.55
C GLY A 5 -34.88 0.65 20.57
N ASN A 6 -34.40 1.13 21.72
CA ASN A 6 -33.16 1.92 21.78
C ASN A 6 -31.87 1.10 21.98
N ASP A 7 -31.95 -0.09 22.59
CA ASP A 7 -30.80 -1.01 22.66
C ASP A 7 -30.39 -1.52 21.27
N VAL A 8 -31.38 -1.69 20.38
CA VAL A 8 -31.13 -2.14 19.01
C VAL A 8 -30.33 -1.08 18.24
N ALA A 9 -30.67 0.20 18.35
CA ALA A 9 -29.97 1.29 17.66
C ALA A 9 -28.50 1.41 18.12
N ASN A 10 -28.25 1.38 19.44
CA ASN A 10 -26.89 1.41 19.97
C ASN A 10 -26.08 0.16 19.56
N SER A 11 -26.72 -1.03 19.54
CA SER A 11 -26.07 -2.27 19.09
C SER A 11 -25.63 -2.22 17.62
N ILE A 12 -26.38 -1.52 16.75
CA ILE A 12 -26.05 -1.36 15.33
C ILE A 12 -24.80 -0.48 15.19
N TRP A 13 -24.72 0.63 15.92
CA TRP A 13 -23.58 1.55 15.87
C TRP A 13 -22.31 0.94 16.48
N LEU A 14 -22.44 0.16 17.56
CA LEU A 14 -21.32 -0.56 18.15
C LEU A 14 -20.77 -1.64 17.21
N ARG A 15 -21.66 -2.34 16.50
CA ARG A 15 -21.27 -3.27 15.42
C ARG A 15 -20.56 -2.56 14.28
N ALA A 16 -20.98 -1.34 13.93
CA ALA A 16 -20.33 -0.54 12.89
C ALA A 16 -18.88 -0.21 13.28
N ILE A 17 -18.64 0.21 14.53
CA ILE A 17 -17.29 0.46 15.07
C ILE A 17 -16.44 -0.82 15.05
N MET A 18 -17.01 -1.96 15.44
CA MET A 18 -16.31 -3.24 15.40
C MET A 18 -15.91 -3.64 13.97
N MET A 19 -16.81 -3.44 13.00
CA MET A 19 -16.51 -3.69 11.58
C MET A 19 -15.44 -2.73 11.04
N ALA A 20 -15.47 -1.46 11.44
CA ALA A 20 -14.42 -0.50 11.10
C ALA A 20 -13.05 -0.93 11.65
N GLY A 21 -13.01 -1.39 12.90
CA GLY A 21 -11.81 -1.96 13.51
C GLY A 21 -11.30 -3.17 12.74
N LEU A 22 -12.18 -4.11 12.38
CA LEU A 22 -11.81 -5.30 11.62
C LEU A 22 -11.24 -4.95 10.23
N ILE A 23 -11.89 -4.04 9.49
CA ILE A 23 -11.39 -3.56 8.19
C ILE A 23 -10.00 -2.93 8.34
N LEU A 24 -9.79 -2.10 9.36
CA LEU A 24 -8.49 -1.49 9.63
C LEU A 24 -7.43 -2.55 9.93
N THR A 25 -7.73 -3.56 10.74
CA THR A 25 -6.77 -4.64 11.05
C THR A 25 -6.36 -5.42 9.81
N ILE A 26 -7.29 -5.70 8.90
CA ILE A 26 -7.01 -6.37 7.62
C ILE A 26 -6.10 -5.48 6.76
N GLY A 27 -6.39 -4.17 6.70
CA GLY A 27 -5.58 -3.21 5.98
C GLY A 27 -4.14 -3.10 6.47
N VAL A 28 -3.95 -3.03 7.79
CA VAL A 28 -2.63 -3.00 8.42
C VAL A 28 -1.87 -4.31 8.17
N ALA A 29 -2.54 -5.45 8.30
CA ALA A 29 -1.93 -6.76 8.00
C ALA A 29 -1.51 -6.86 6.51
N GLY A 30 -2.39 -6.43 5.60
CA GLY A 30 -2.09 -6.39 4.16
C GLY A 30 -0.93 -5.46 3.82
N PHE A 31 -0.85 -4.29 4.45
CA PHE A 31 0.27 -3.37 4.32
C PHE A 31 1.58 -3.98 4.83
N ALA A 32 1.57 -4.64 5.99
CA ALA A 32 2.75 -5.27 6.55
C ALA A 32 3.29 -6.38 5.64
N VAL A 33 2.40 -7.22 5.08
CA VAL A 33 2.82 -8.31 4.19
C VAL A 33 3.30 -7.77 2.83
N LEU A 34 2.49 -6.97 2.15
CA LEU A 34 2.77 -6.54 0.78
C LEU A 34 3.74 -5.36 0.74
N GLY A 35 3.42 -4.31 1.49
CA GLY A 35 4.12 -3.03 1.43
C GLY A 35 5.45 -3.02 2.18
N VAL A 36 5.62 -3.90 3.17
CA VAL A 36 6.88 -4.06 3.91
C VAL A 36 7.54 -5.38 3.54
N GLY A 37 6.93 -6.53 3.85
CA GLY A 37 7.59 -7.83 3.68
C GLY A 37 8.02 -8.15 2.24
N ILE A 38 7.07 -8.22 1.31
CA ILE A 38 7.37 -8.60 -0.08
C ILE A 38 8.14 -7.47 -0.79
N ALA A 39 7.75 -6.20 -0.55
CA ALA A 39 8.45 -5.06 -1.14
C ALA A 39 9.94 -5.02 -0.72
N ASP A 40 10.27 -5.30 0.54
CA ASP A 40 11.65 -5.33 1.03
C ASP A 40 12.48 -6.42 0.35
N GLN A 41 11.92 -7.63 0.21
CA GLN A 41 12.57 -8.70 -0.55
C GLN A 41 12.81 -8.30 -2.02
N LYS A 42 11.83 -7.64 -2.65
CA LYS A 42 11.95 -7.17 -4.03
C LYS A 42 12.91 -5.99 -4.18
N HIS A 43 13.04 -5.18 -3.15
CA HIS A 43 14.01 -4.08 -3.12
C HIS A 43 15.43 -4.62 -3.18
N HIS A 44 15.76 -5.67 -2.42
CA HIS A 44 17.07 -6.30 -2.51
C HIS A 44 17.35 -6.92 -3.88
N THR A 45 16.37 -7.57 -4.50
CA THR A 45 16.52 -8.05 -5.88
C THR A 45 16.79 -6.91 -6.86
N TRP A 46 16.08 -5.79 -6.71
CA TRP A 46 16.34 -4.60 -7.53
C TRP A 46 17.74 -4.01 -7.25
N GLU A 47 18.21 -3.95 -6.00
CA GLU A 47 19.57 -3.50 -5.67
C GLU A 47 20.63 -4.36 -6.36
N ASP A 48 20.48 -5.69 -6.33
CA ASP A 48 21.40 -6.61 -6.99
C ASP A 48 21.43 -6.40 -8.51
N GLU A 49 20.27 -6.24 -9.14
CA GLU A 49 20.17 -5.99 -10.59
C GLU A 49 20.64 -4.59 -10.98
N HIS A 50 20.43 -3.59 -10.12
CA HIS A 50 20.93 -2.23 -10.32
C HIS A 50 22.46 -2.18 -10.30
N HIS A 51 23.08 -2.90 -9.36
CA HIS A 51 24.54 -3.05 -9.35
C HIS A 51 25.04 -3.75 -10.61
N HIS A 52 24.36 -4.80 -11.06
CA HIS A 52 24.74 -5.48 -12.30
C HIS A 52 24.65 -4.55 -13.53
N TYR A 53 23.61 -3.74 -13.63
CA TYR A 53 23.47 -2.74 -14.67
C TYR A 53 24.57 -1.67 -14.61
N ASP A 54 24.89 -1.17 -13.42
CA ASP A 54 25.94 -0.16 -13.23
C ASP A 54 27.32 -0.69 -13.66
N ASP A 55 27.65 -1.94 -13.30
CA ASP A 55 28.90 -2.60 -13.73
C ASP A 55 28.94 -2.74 -15.26
N ALA A 56 27.88 -3.27 -15.89
CA ALA A 56 27.81 -3.43 -17.35
C ALA A 56 27.86 -2.10 -18.11
N LYS A 57 27.29 -1.05 -17.52
CA LYS A 57 27.32 0.30 -18.05
C LYS A 57 28.71 0.90 -17.96
N GLU A 58 29.43 0.70 -16.85
CA GLU A 58 30.81 1.15 -16.68
C GLU A 58 31.72 0.48 -17.73
N GLU A 59 31.64 -0.84 -17.88
CA GLU A 59 32.42 -1.58 -18.89
C GLU A 59 32.16 -1.07 -20.32
N TRP A 60 30.90 -0.84 -20.68
CA TRP A 60 30.55 -0.26 -21.97
C TRP A 60 31.10 1.17 -22.12
N GLN A 61 31.00 2.02 -21.09
CA GLN A 61 31.54 3.39 -21.12
C GLN A 61 33.06 3.40 -21.25
N GLU A 62 33.77 2.51 -20.56
CA GLU A 62 35.22 2.36 -20.66
C GLU A 62 35.64 1.93 -22.06
N ALA A 63 34.94 0.94 -22.66
CA ALA A 63 35.23 0.48 -24.01
C ALA A 63 34.98 1.56 -25.08
N VAL A 64 33.94 2.37 -24.91
CA VAL A 64 33.66 3.55 -25.74
C VAL A 64 34.76 4.61 -25.56
N ALA A 65 35.15 4.90 -24.32
CA ALA A 65 36.19 5.90 -24.01
C ALA A 65 37.58 5.49 -24.52
N ALA A 66 37.88 4.18 -24.50
CA ALA A 66 39.08 3.60 -25.09
C ALA A 66 39.06 3.57 -26.63
N GLY A 67 37.93 3.91 -27.26
CA GLY A 67 37.74 3.85 -28.71
C GLY A 67 37.72 2.42 -29.27
N THR A 68 37.46 1.42 -28.41
CA THR A 68 37.40 0.00 -28.80
C THR A 68 36.08 -0.32 -29.48
N ILE A 69 35.00 0.33 -29.05
CA ILE A 69 33.67 0.26 -29.67
C ILE A 69 33.14 1.65 -29.96
N SER A 70 32.21 1.77 -30.91
CA SER A 70 31.45 3.01 -31.13
C SER A 70 30.29 3.07 -30.14
N GLY A 71 30.11 4.20 -29.45
CA GLY A 71 28.99 4.41 -28.53
C GLY A 71 27.61 4.50 -29.21
N GLU A 72 27.60 4.64 -30.54
CA GLU A 72 26.38 4.63 -31.36
C GLU A 72 26.09 3.23 -31.95
N ASP A 73 26.98 2.25 -31.70
CA ASP A 73 26.84 0.90 -32.24
C ASP A 73 26.10 0.00 -31.25
N HIS A 74 24.81 -0.14 -31.52
CA HIS A 74 23.85 -0.91 -30.73
C HIS A 74 24.00 -2.43 -30.92
N ASP A 75 24.82 -2.90 -31.87
CA ASP A 75 25.02 -4.32 -32.15
C ASP A 75 26.24 -4.90 -31.43
N THR A 76 26.95 -4.08 -30.63
CA THR A 76 28.10 -4.54 -29.86
C THR A 76 27.67 -5.40 -28.68
N GLU A 77 28.41 -6.47 -28.39
CA GLU A 77 28.12 -7.40 -27.28
C GLU A 77 27.98 -6.66 -25.93
N LEU A 78 28.84 -5.67 -25.70
CA LEU A 78 28.78 -4.83 -24.49
C LEU A 78 27.53 -3.94 -24.44
N TYR A 79 27.07 -3.41 -25.58
CA TYR A 79 25.83 -2.63 -25.63
C TYR A 79 24.61 -3.52 -25.35
N ILE A 80 24.55 -4.69 -25.98
CA ILE A 80 23.47 -5.66 -25.78
C ILE A 80 23.42 -6.12 -24.32
N ALA A 81 24.57 -6.48 -23.73
CA ALA A 81 24.65 -6.90 -22.34
C ALA A 81 24.18 -5.81 -21.36
N LYS A 82 24.57 -4.55 -21.61
CA LYS A 82 24.08 -3.40 -20.83
C LYS A 82 22.56 -3.20 -20.97
N GLU A 83 22.01 -3.34 -22.18
CA GLU A 83 20.57 -3.17 -22.42
C GLU A 83 19.75 -4.31 -21.81
N GLU A 84 20.25 -5.54 -21.83
CA GLU A 84 19.67 -6.68 -21.12
C GLU A 84 19.66 -6.44 -19.61
N ALA A 85 20.80 -6.06 -19.02
CA ALA A 85 20.89 -5.74 -17.60
C ALA A 85 19.97 -4.57 -17.19
N HIS A 86 19.83 -3.55 -18.05
CA HIS A 86 18.90 -2.45 -17.82
C HIS A 86 17.43 -2.91 -17.84
N ASN A 87 17.07 -3.81 -18.76
CA ASN A 87 15.71 -4.33 -18.83
C ASN A 87 15.35 -5.17 -17.61
N ASP A 88 16.29 -5.98 -17.13
CA ASP A 88 16.14 -6.76 -15.90
C ASP A 88 15.93 -5.81 -14.71
N GLU A 89 16.82 -4.83 -14.52
CA GLU A 89 16.71 -3.83 -13.44
C GLU A 89 15.33 -3.15 -13.43
N VAL A 90 14.85 -2.70 -14.61
CA VAL A 90 13.54 -2.07 -14.75
C VAL A 90 12.41 -3.03 -14.35
N ALA A 91 12.52 -4.31 -14.71
CA ALA A 91 11.55 -5.33 -14.34
C ALA A 91 11.52 -5.56 -12.81
N ALA A 92 12.67 -5.66 -12.14
CA ALA A 92 12.70 -5.77 -10.68
C ALA A 92 12.22 -4.51 -9.98
N HIS A 93 12.62 -3.32 -10.45
CA HIS A 93 12.14 -2.05 -9.91
C HIS A 93 10.62 -1.96 -9.99
N LEU A 94 10.04 -2.29 -11.14
CA LEU A 94 8.58 -2.26 -11.33
C LEU A 94 7.88 -3.27 -10.42
N SER A 95 8.49 -4.44 -10.22
CA SER A 95 7.99 -5.44 -9.26
C SER A 95 7.99 -4.90 -7.84
N TYR A 96 9.11 -4.35 -7.37
CA TYR A 96 9.22 -3.69 -6.06
C TYR A 96 8.14 -2.62 -5.89
N LEU A 97 8.03 -1.70 -6.85
CA LEU A 97 7.09 -0.59 -6.79
C LEU A 97 5.64 -1.09 -6.74
N THR A 98 5.32 -2.16 -7.47
CA THR A 98 3.98 -2.78 -7.48
C THR A 98 3.57 -3.24 -6.08
N TYR A 99 4.42 -3.98 -5.37
CA TYR A 99 4.10 -4.46 -4.03
C TYR A 99 4.07 -3.32 -3.01
N ARG A 100 5.00 -2.38 -3.11
CA ARG A 100 5.05 -1.20 -2.25
C ARG A 100 3.78 -0.36 -2.37
N VAL A 101 3.35 -0.07 -3.59
CA VAL A 101 2.13 0.70 -3.88
C VAL A 101 0.87 -0.09 -3.51
N ALA A 102 0.81 -1.40 -3.78
CA ALA A 102 -0.32 -2.24 -3.40
C ALA A 102 -0.55 -2.24 -1.88
N GLY A 103 0.53 -2.37 -1.10
CA GLY A 103 0.47 -2.28 0.36
C GLY A 103 -0.05 -0.92 0.84
N MET A 104 0.50 0.19 0.32
CA MET A 104 0.03 1.53 0.68
C MET A 104 -1.44 1.77 0.29
N THR A 105 -1.85 1.28 -0.87
CA THR A 105 -3.23 1.42 -1.36
C THR A 105 -4.21 0.72 -0.42
N MET A 106 -3.90 -0.51 -0.01
CA MET A 106 -4.66 -1.24 1.01
C MET A 106 -4.80 -0.43 2.30
N LEU A 107 -3.70 0.13 2.80
CA LEU A 107 -3.70 0.92 4.02
C LEU A 107 -4.60 2.16 3.88
N PHE A 108 -4.43 2.95 2.81
CA PHE A 108 -5.21 4.17 2.62
C PHE A 108 -6.70 3.90 2.42
N LEU A 109 -7.06 2.86 1.66
CA LEU A 109 -8.45 2.49 1.45
C LEU A 109 -9.10 2.04 2.77
N THR A 110 -8.44 1.14 3.50
CA THR A 110 -8.98 0.64 4.78
C THR A 110 -9.07 1.72 5.84
N VAL A 111 -8.08 2.62 5.94
CA VAL A 111 -8.13 3.79 6.83
C VAL A 111 -9.28 4.71 6.43
N GLY A 112 -9.47 4.98 5.13
CA GLY A 112 -10.60 5.77 4.63
C GLY A 112 -11.93 5.16 5.05
N TYR A 113 -12.17 3.89 4.73
CA TYR A 113 -13.41 3.18 5.10
C TYR A 113 -13.62 3.11 6.62
N ALA A 114 -12.58 2.77 7.38
CA ALA A 114 -12.64 2.71 8.83
C ALA A 114 -12.93 4.09 9.44
N SER A 115 -12.42 5.17 8.86
CA SER A 115 -12.70 6.53 9.31
C SER A 115 -14.16 6.92 9.07
N PHE A 116 -14.71 6.66 7.87
CA PHE A 116 -16.10 6.96 7.56
C PHE A 116 -17.08 6.16 8.43
N ILE A 117 -16.87 4.85 8.58
CA ILE A 117 -17.74 3.98 9.37
C ILE A 117 -17.54 4.23 10.88
N GLY A 118 -16.28 4.39 11.31
CA GLY A 118 -15.91 4.61 12.70
C GLY A 118 -16.40 5.94 13.25
N LEU A 119 -16.24 7.05 12.51
CA LEU A 119 -16.76 8.35 12.93
C LEU A 119 -18.29 8.37 12.96
N GLY A 120 -18.95 7.81 11.94
CA GLY A 120 -20.41 7.69 11.91
C GLY A 120 -20.96 6.80 13.04
N GLY A 121 -20.25 5.70 13.35
CA GLY A 121 -20.55 4.81 14.46
C GLY A 121 -20.37 5.46 15.82
N PHE A 122 -19.24 6.13 16.02
CA PHE A 122 -18.91 6.77 17.30
C PHE A 122 -19.86 7.94 17.62
N LEU A 123 -20.13 8.82 16.67
CA LEU A 123 -21.02 9.98 16.88
C LEU A 123 -22.47 9.55 17.21
N ASN A 124 -22.93 8.42 16.66
CA ASN A 124 -24.28 7.95 16.94
C ASN A 124 -24.38 7.02 18.16
N ALA A 125 -23.32 6.26 18.48
CA ALA A 125 -23.25 5.48 19.72
C ALA A 125 -23.08 6.35 20.97
N SER A 126 -22.48 7.54 20.82
CA SER A 126 -22.22 8.47 21.94
C SER A 126 -23.36 9.44 22.24
N LYS A 127 -24.44 9.46 21.43
CA LYS A 127 -25.62 10.27 21.75
C LYS A 127 -26.19 9.84 23.10
N PRO A 128 -26.48 10.80 24.01
CA PRO A 128 -27.03 10.47 25.32
C PRO A 128 -28.32 9.67 25.18
N LYS A 129 -28.57 8.75 26.13
CA LYS A 129 -29.91 8.25 26.39
C LYS A 129 -30.76 9.48 26.71
N GLY A 130 -31.57 9.95 25.76
CA GLY A 130 -32.54 10.98 26.04
C GLY A 130 -33.49 10.44 27.09
N ASP A 131 -33.38 10.95 28.31
CA ASP A 131 -34.50 11.00 29.24
C ASP A 131 -35.60 11.80 28.54
N ASP A 132 -36.52 11.10 27.88
CA ASP A 132 -37.85 11.65 27.59
C ASP A 132 -38.62 11.71 28.92
N HIS A 133 -38.19 12.58 29.84
CA HIS A 133 -38.97 12.97 31.00
C HIS A 133 -39.71 14.27 30.69
N HIS A 134 -41.02 14.11 30.53
CA HIS A 134 -42.11 15.08 30.61
C HIS A 134 -42.24 16.13 29.49
N ASP A 135 -43.34 16.03 28.76
CA ASP A 135 -44.41 17.03 28.92
C ASP A 135 -45.72 16.30 29.18
N ASP A 136 -46.11 16.31 30.45
CA ASP A 136 -47.45 16.04 30.94
C ASP A 136 -48.24 17.35 30.79
N HIS A 137 -48.96 17.53 29.68
CA HIS A 137 -49.91 18.63 29.52
C HIS A 137 -51.11 18.21 28.65
N GLY A 138 -52.22 17.89 29.32
CA GLY A 138 -53.59 18.10 28.81
C GLY A 138 -54.35 16.87 28.33
#